data_AF-A0A2E7MVU5-F1
#
_entry.id   AF-A0A2E7MVU5-F1
#
_cell.length_a   1.000
_cell.length_b   1.000
_cell.length_c   1.000
_cell.angle_alpha   90.00
_cell.angle_beta   90.00
_cell.angle_gamma   90.00
#
_symmetry.space_group_name_H-M   'P 1'
#
loop_
_entity.id
_entity.type
_entity.pdbx_description
1 polymer ?
#
loop_
_entity_poly.entity_id
_entity_poly.type
_entity_poly.pdbx_seq_one_letter_code
_entity_poly.pdbx_strand_id
1 'polypeptide(L)'
;MLYVSVEAGKYTRDLARLSNIETLSKSIQFYNITYGYYPQSGLDSNVSILLHDEQIVYGQIRDPLFLSSTVDLNNIINTSYKSYEKISRQTNSDTIRTYFNRAKLGLLSYFNLTYDSIDTLSVITDDTTLSSPPASDTLINPISDDLITYSPDCVITYSSNSETGSYELSVCLESGFFRSKKKWDGGNDDNRYEVGNDLRLNTSVYIDVNNKITSSENTSIIK
;
A
#
# COMPACT_ATOMS: atom_id res chain seq x y z
N MET A 1 -4.71 17.00 -0.50
CA MET A 1 -5.36 16.45 0.72
C MET A 1 -5.30 14.94 0.75
N LEU A 2 -5.95 14.21 -0.17
CA LEU A 2 -6.04 12.74 -0.12
C LEU A 2 -4.66 12.05 -0.18
N TYR A 3 -3.72 12.53 -1.01
CA TYR A 3 -2.33 12.04 -1.05
C TYR A 3 -1.62 12.14 0.30
N VAL A 4 -1.76 13.28 0.99
CA VAL A 4 -1.12 13.52 2.30
C VAL A 4 -1.71 12.59 3.36
N SER A 5 -3.03 12.37 3.34
CA SER A 5 -3.69 11.42 4.24
C SER A 5 -3.24 9.98 4.01
N VAL A 6 -3.04 9.57 2.75
CA VAL A 6 -2.54 8.24 2.39
C VAL A 6 -1.10 8.04 2.87
N GLU A 7 -0.23 9.03 2.65
CA GLU A 7 1.16 8.98 3.14
C GLU A 7 1.24 8.98 4.67
N ALA A 8 0.35 9.70 5.36
CA ALA A 8 0.24 9.64 6.82
C ALA A 8 -0.20 8.25 7.32
N GLY A 9 -1.12 7.59 6.60
CA GLY A 9 -1.50 6.20 6.87
C GLY A 9 -0.33 5.23 6.72
N LYS A 10 0.44 5.34 5.63
CA LYS A 10 1.67 4.54 5.43
C LYS A 10 2.69 4.78 6.55
N TYR A 11 2.91 6.05 6.91
CA TYR A 11 3.86 6.44 7.94
C TYR A 11 3.51 5.85 9.31
N THR A 12 2.25 5.97 9.74
CA THR A 12 1.80 5.43 11.04
C THR A 12 1.92 3.91 11.10
N ARG A 13 1.60 3.21 10.00
CA ARG A 13 1.80 1.77 9.92
C ARG A 13 3.27 1.36 9.95
N ASP A 14 4.12 2.05 9.20
CA ASP A 14 5.56 1.79 9.21
C ASP A 14 6.17 2.01 10.60
N LEU A 15 5.73 3.04 11.32
CA LEU A 15 6.12 3.24 12.72
C LEU A 15 5.71 2.05 13.61
N ALA A 16 4.47 1.55 13.45
CA ALA A 16 4.01 0.39 14.19
C ALA A 16 4.81 -0.87 13.83
N ARG A 17 5.14 -1.09 12.55
CA ARG A 17 5.99 -2.20 12.11
C ARG A 17 7.40 -2.14 12.69
N LEU A 18 8.02 -0.96 12.67
CA LEU A 18 9.34 -0.75 13.27
C LEU A 18 9.32 -1.05 14.77
N SER A 19 8.31 -0.56 15.49
CA SER A 19 8.14 -0.85 16.92
C SER A 19 7.89 -2.33 17.19
N ASN A 20 7.10 -3.00 16.35
CA ASN A 20 6.80 -4.42 16.47
C ASN A 20 8.04 -5.27 16.20
N ILE A 21 8.84 -4.97 15.18
CA ILE A 21 10.11 -5.66 14.92
C ILE A 21 11.10 -5.49 16.06
N GLU A 22 11.23 -4.28 16.60
CA GLU A 22 12.13 -4.05 17.72
C GLU A 22 11.71 -4.89 18.94
N THR A 23 10.41 -4.95 19.20
CA THR A 23 9.85 -5.75 20.30
C THR A 23 10.03 -7.25 20.05
N LEU A 24 9.77 -7.72 18.82
CA LEU A 24 9.98 -9.10 18.41
C LEU A 24 11.45 -9.50 18.54
N SER A 25 12.38 -8.69 18.02
CA SER A 25 13.82 -8.95 18.11
C SER A 25 14.28 -9.11 19.56
N LYS A 26 13.87 -8.20 20.45
CA LYS A 26 14.20 -8.29 21.88
C LYS A 26 13.60 -9.54 22.53
N SER A 27 12.36 -9.88 22.18
CA SER A 27 11.65 -11.05 22.71
C SER A 27 12.27 -12.37 22.24
N ILE A 28 12.70 -12.44 20.97
CA ILE A 28 13.40 -13.59 20.38
C ILE A 28 14.78 -13.77 21.01
N GLN A 29 15.51 -12.68 21.24
CA GLN A 29 16.78 -12.73 21.97
C GLN A 29 16.58 -13.20 23.42
N PHE A 30 15.53 -12.72 24.10
CA PHE A 30 15.18 -13.19 25.44
C PHE A 30 14.85 -14.68 25.44
N TYR A 31 14.04 -15.15 24.50
CA TYR A 31 13.73 -16.57 24.31
C TYR A 31 15.01 -17.40 24.16
N ASN A 32 15.96 -16.96 23.32
CA ASN A 32 17.23 -17.65 23.13
C ASN A 32 18.08 -17.68 24.42
N ILE A 33 18.09 -16.60 25.21
CA ILE A 33 18.78 -16.58 26.51
C ILE A 33 18.13 -17.55 27.50
N THR A 34 16.80 -17.68 27.49
CA THR A 34 16.06 -18.57 28.40
C THR A 34 16.19 -20.05 28.01
N TYR A 35 16.05 -20.37 26.72
CA TYR A 35 15.94 -21.75 26.24
C TYR A 35 17.18 -22.27 25.51
N GLY A 36 18.13 -21.40 25.17
CA GLY A 36 19.40 -21.76 24.52
C GLY A 36 19.33 -21.96 23.00
N TYR A 37 18.19 -21.67 22.36
CA TYR A 37 18.03 -21.71 20.91
C TYR A 37 17.00 -20.68 20.42
N TYR A 38 17.06 -20.31 19.14
CA TYR A 38 16.08 -19.42 18.52
C TYR A 38 14.80 -20.18 18.13
N PRO A 39 13.61 -19.54 18.22
CA PRO A 39 12.35 -20.12 17.75
C PRO A 39 12.42 -20.66 16.34
N GLN A 40 11.74 -21.77 16.06
CA GLN A 40 11.69 -22.33 14.70
C GLN A 40 10.84 -21.45 13.78
N SER A 41 11.38 -21.15 12.61
CA SER A 41 10.71 -20.46 11.50
C SER A 41 10.14 -21.47 10.49
N GLY A 42 9.19 -21.01 9.66
CA GLY A 42 8.50 -21.85 8.68
C GLY A 42 7.05 -21.41 8.44
N LEU A 43 6.44 -21.98 7.40
CA LEU A 43 5.08 -21.63 6.96
C LEU A 43 4.01 -21.89 8.03
N ASP A 44 4.18 -22.96 8.82
CA ASP A 44 3.24 -23.37 9.86
C ASP A 44 3.61 -22.84 11.25
N SER A 45 4.80 -22.26 11.42
CA SER A 45 5.23 -21.71 12.71
C SER A 45 4.94 -20.22 12.79
N ASN A 46 4.31 -19.80 13.88
CA ASN A 46 4.08 -18.40 14.19
C ASN A 46 4.79 -18.04 15.50
N VAL A 47 5.96 -17.41 15.36
CA VAL A 47 6.78 -16.99 16.50
C VAL A 47 6.06 -16.02 17.41
N SER A 48 5.16 -15.17 16.90
CA SER A 48 4.40 -14.29 17.78
C SER A 48 3.46 -15.05 18.70
N ILE A 49 2.88 -16.18 18.26
CA ILE A 49 2.01 -17.00 19.09
C ILE A 49 2.86 -17.71 20.14
N LEU A 50 3.97 -18.31 19.72
CA LEU A 50 4.92 -18.95 20.64
C LEU A 50 5.36 -18.01 21.76
N LEU A 51 5.83 -16.81 21.42
CA LEU A 51 6.31 -15.83 22.41
C LEU A 51 5.21 -15.39 23.39
N HIS A 52 3.96 -15.35 22.93
CA HIS A 52 2.80 -15.03 23.77
C HIS A 52 2.46 -16.18 24.71
N ASP A 53 2.44 -17.41 24.21
CA ASP A 53 2.09 -18.60 24.98
C ASP A 53 3.15 -18.89 26.06
N GLU A 54 4.41 -18.58 25.76
CA GLU A 54 5.54 -18.60 26.70
C GLU A 54 5.55 -17.40 27.67
N GLN A 55 4.55 -16.51 27.61
CA GLN A 55 4.41 -15.32 28.45
C GLN A 55 5.59 -14.34 28.37
N ILE A 56 6.38 -14.38 27.31
CA ILE A 56 7.47 -13.43 27.05
C ILE A 56 6.88 -12.08 26.61
N VAL A 57 5.79 -12.12 25.84
CA VAL A 57 5.02 -10.95 25.44
C VAL A 57 3.60 -11.00 25.97
N TYR A 58 3.06 -9.85 26.38
CA TYR A 58 1.70 -9.73 26.93
C TYR A 58 0.58 -9.95 25.91
N GLY A 59 0.88 -9.87 24.62
CA GLY A 59 -0.09 -10.01 23.54
C GLY A 59 0.60 -10.45 22.26
N GLN A 60 -0.17 -11.06 21.35
CA GLN A 60 0.34 -11.42 20.04
C GLN A 60 0.69 -10.15 19.24
N ILE A 61 1.95 -10.05 18.84
CA ILE A 61 2.47 -8.99 17.98
C ILE A 61 2.11 -9.35 16.54
N ARG A 62 1.34 -8.48 15.88
CA ARG A 62 0.83 -8.71 14.52
C ARG A 62 1.31 -7.61 13.59
N ASP A 63 1.49 -7.93 12.30
CA ASP A 63 1.67 -6.86 11.33
C ASP A 63 0.38 -6.03 11.26
N PRO A 64 0.47 -4.68 11.31
CA PRO A 64 -0.72 -3.84 11.25
C PRO A 64 -1.57 -4.03 9.98
N LEU A 65 -1.03 -4.61 8.91
CA LEU A 65 -1.77 -5.02 7.71
C LEU A 65 -2.91 -5.99 8.03
N PHE A 66 -2.76 -6.85 9.03
CA PHE A 66 -3.75 -7.86 9.42
C PHE A 66 -4.72 -7.40 10.52
N LEU A 67 -4.60 -6.15 10.97
CA LEU A 67 -5.55 -5.57 11.93
C LEU A 67 -6.83 -5.11 11.21
N SER A 68 -7.99 -5.50 11.74
CA SER A 68 -9.31 -5.16 11.18
C SER A 68 -9.48 -3.67 10.92
N SER A 69 -9.01 -2.83 11.84
CA SER A 69 -9.09 -1.36 11.74
C SER A 69 -8.32 -0.79 10.54
N THR A 70 -7.20 -1.43 10.16
CA THR A 70 -6.40 -1.02 9.01
C THR A 70 -7.13 -1.37 7.71
N VAL A 71 -7.76 -2.55 7.65
CA VAL A 71 -8.54 -3.00 6.48
C VAL A 71 -9.73 -2.06 6.23
N ASP A 72 -10.44 -1.66 7.28
CA ASP A 72 -11.59 -0.75 7.17
C ASP A 72 -11.19 0.66 6.69
N LEU A 73 -10.09 1.20 7.21
CA LEU A 73 -9.54 2.48 6.77
C LEU A 73 -9.24 2.47 5.26
N ASN A 74 -8.64 1.38 4.77
CA ASN A 74 -8.29 1.23 3.36
C ASN A 74 -9.54 1.25 2.47
N ASN A 75 -10.59 0.54 2.88
CA ASN A 75 -11.86 0.53 2.16
C ASN A 75 -12.51 1.91 2.10
N ILE A 76 -12.46 2.68 3.19
CA ILE A 76 -13.00 4.04 3.27
C ILE A 76 -12.22 4.99 2.34
N ILE A 77 -10.89 4.93 2.36
CA ILE A 77 -10.04 5.76 1.50
C ILE A 77 -10.33 5.47 0.03
N ASN A 78 -10.41 4.19 -0.34
CA ASN A 78 -10.68 3.77 -1.72
C ASN A 78 -12.07 4.20 -2.20
N THR A 79 -13.09 4.05 -1.35
CA THR A 79 -14.46 4.51 -1.66
C THR A 79 -14.50 6.03 -1.85
N SER A 80 -13.79 6.77 -1.00
CA SER A 80 -13.66 8.22 -1.12
C SER A 80 -12.96 8.62 -2.41
N TYR A 81 -11.89 7.92 -2.79
CA TYR A 81 -11.18 8.15 -4.06
C TYR A 81 -12.08 7.93 -5.27
N LYS A 82 -12.76 6.77 -5.36
CA LYS A 82 -13.69 6.47 -6.46
C LYS A 82 -14.83 7.49 -6.55
N SER A 83 -15.32 7.96 -5.41
CA SER A 83 -16.34 9.01 -5.35
C SER A 83 -15.81 10.33 -5.89
N TYR A 84 -14.59 10.71 -5.50
CA TYR A 84 -13.91 11.91 -6.00
C TYR A 84 -13.62 11.83 -7.50
N GLU A 85 -13.08 10.71 -7.99
CA GLU A 85 -12.81 10.49 -9.42
C GLU A 85 -14.09 10.64 -10.24
N LYS A 86 -15.19 10.03 -9.79
CA LYS A 86 -16.51 10.14 -10.43
C LYS A 86 -17.00 11.59 -10.48
N ILE A 87 -16.92 12.31 -9.36
CA ILE A 87 -17.31 13.72 -9.29
C ILE A 87 -16.43 14.55 -10.23
N SER A 88 -15.11 14.37 -10.17
CA SER A 88 -14.14 15.10 -11.00
C SER A 88 -14.42 14.91 -12.50
N ARG A 89 -14.64 13.66 -12.94
CA ARG A 89 -15.00 13.34 -14.33
C ARG A 89 -16.34 13.97 -14.74
N GLN A 90 -17.33 13.99 -13.85
CA GLN A 90 -18.60 14.67 -14.09
C GLN A 90 -18.46 16.19 -14.14
N THR A 91 -17.53 16.77 -13.38
CA THR A 91 -17.25 18.22 -13.35
C THR A 91 -16.31 18.69 -14.46
N ASN A 92 -15.74 17.78 -15.25
CA ASN A 92 -14.87 18.15 -16.37
C ASN A 92 -15.67 19.00 -17.39
N SER A 93 -15.15 20.21 -17.67
CA SER A 93 -15.77 21.24 -18.52
C SER A 93 -16.24 20.69 -19.86
N ASP A 94 -15.47 19.80 -20.50
CA ASP A 94 -15.84 19.22 -21.79
C ASP A 94 -17.02 18.24 -21.68
N THR A 95 -17.08 17.49 -20.58
CA THR A 95 -18.19 16.58 -20.28
C THR A 95 -19.47 17.37 -19.98
N ILE A 96 -19.37 18.41 -19.15
CA ILE A 96 -20.48 19.33 -18.86
C ILE A 96 -20.97 20.01 -20.13
N ARG A 97 -20.06 20.55 -20.96
CA ARG A 97 -20.39 21.22 -22.22
C ARG A 97 -21.11 20.27 -23.18
N THR A 98 -20.69 19.01 -23.22
CA THR A 98 -21.35 17.97 -24.01
C THR A 98 -22.77 17.66 -23.51
N TYR A 99 -22.96 17.50 -22.20
CA TYR A 99 -24.29 17.29 -21.63
C TYR A 99 -25.20 18.50 -21.80
N PHE A 100 -24.68 19.71 -21.61
CA PHE A 100 -25.40 20.96 -21.83
C PHE A 100 -25.83 21.11 -23.29
N ASN A 101 -24.93 20.84 -24.25
CA ASN A 101 -25.26 20.88 -25.68
C ASN A 101 -26.30 19.83 -26.05
N ARG A 102 -26.24 18.61 -25.48
CA ARG A 102 -27.28 17.59 -25.67
C ARG A 102 -28.63 18.01 -25.10
N ALA A 103 -28.66 18.59 -23.90
CA ALA A 103 -29.88 19.10 -23.29
C ALA A 103 -30.46 20.28 -24.08
N LYS A 104 -29.62 21.20 -24.54
CA LYS A 104 -29.99 22.32 -25.42
C LYS A 104 -30.64 21.80 -26.71
N LEU A 105 -30.01 20.84 -27.39
CA LEU A 105 -30.55 20.22 -28.61
C LEU A 105 -31.86 19.47 -28.35
N GLY A 106 -31.96 18.73 -27.24
CA GLY A 106 -33.18 18.00 -26.86
C GLY A 106 -34.36 18.92 -26.53
N LEU A 107 -34.11 20.08 -25.90
CA LEU A 107 -35.15 21.08 -25.66
C LEU A 107 -35.57 21.78 -26.96
N LEU A 108 -34.61 22.12 -27.82
CA LEU A 108 -34.90 22.73 -29.12
C LEU A 108 -35.73 21.79 -30.01
N SER A 109 -35.40 20.50 -30.05
CA SER A 109 -36.18 19.51 -30.81
C SER A 109 -37.58 19.31 -30.24
N TYR A 110 -37.72 19.30 -28.91
CA TYR A 110 -39.03 19.21 -28.25
C TYR A 110 -39.95 20.39 -28.59
N PHE A 111 -39.39 21.59 -28.68
CA PHE A 111 -40.15 22.80 -29.05
C PHE A 111 -40.14 23.10 -30.57
N ASN A 112 -39.56 22.23 -31.39
CA ASN A 112 -39.41 22.39 -32.84
C ASN A 112 -38.82 23.76 -33.24
N LEU A 113 -37.79 24.20 -32.51
CA LEU A 113 -37.09 25.47 -32.71
C LEU A 113 -35.76 25.24 -33.43
N THR A 114 -35.44 26.07 -34.42
CA THR A 114 -34.15 26.07 -35.13
C THR A 114 -33.39 27.39 -34.89
N TYR A 115 -32.06 27.31 -34.87
CA TYR A 115 -31.20 28.50 -34.74
C TYR A 115 -31.11 29.24 -36.09
N ASP A 116 -31.08 30.58 -36.06
CA ASP A 116 -30.95 31.44 -37.25
C ASP A 116 -29.50 31.87 -37.53
N SER A 117 -28.54 31.43 -36.71
CA SER A 117 -27.10 31.61 -36.97
C SER A 117 -26.45 30.27 -37.23
N ILE A 118 -25.73 30.18 -38.34
CA ILE A 118 -24.88 29.04 -38.71
C ILE A 118 -23.74 28.95 -37.70
N ASP A 119 -23.98 28.32 -36.55
CA ASP A 119 -22.90 27.65 -35.83
C ASP A 119 -22.66 26.36 -36.60
N THR A 120 -21.76 26.44 -37.60
CA THR A 120 -21.13 25.24 -38.12
C THR A 120 -20.55 24.53 -36.93
N LEU A 121 -20.98 23.28 -36.70
CA LEU A 121 -20.25 22.34 -35.90
C LEU A 121 -18.86 22.21 -36.56
N SER A 122 -17.90 23.06 -36.17
CA SER A 122 -16.52 22.67 -36.33
C SER A 122 -16.41 21.41 -35.50
N VAL A 123 -16.30 20.29 -36.20
CA VAL A 123 -15.56 19.16 -35.67
C VAL A 123 -14.30 19.78 -35.11
N ILE A 124 -14.14 19.77 -33.79
CA ILE A 124 -12.93 20.25 -33.13
C ILE A 124 -11.85 19.24 -33.49
N THR A 125 -11.28 19.40 -34.68
CA THR A 125 -9.94 18.95 -35.03
C THR A 125 -9.02 20.07 -34.58
N ASP A 126 -8.32 19.85 -33.47
CA ASP A 126 -7.10 20.53 -33.01
C ASP A 126 -7.03 22.05 -33.22
N ASP A 127 -7.64 22.80 -32.30
CA ASP A 127 -7.40 24.24 -32.22
C ASP A 127 -6.17 24.51 -31.33
N THR A 128 -5.02 24.70 -31.98
CA THR A 128 -3.68 24.88 -31.39
C THR A 128 -3.37 26.33 -30.99
N THR A 129 -4.37 27.18 -30.71
CA THR A 129 -4.15 28.63 -30.56
C THR A 129 -4.67 29.29 -29.27
N LEU A 130 -4.67 28.58 -28.13
CA LEU A 130 -4.75 29.22 -26.81
C LEU A 130 -3.45 29.02 -26.01
N SER A 131 -2.51 29.95 -26.22
CA SER A 131 -1.32 30.11 -25.39
C SER A 131 -1.69 30.66 -24.01
N SER A 132 -2.09 29.77 -23.11
CA SER A 132 -1.82 29.82 -21.67
C SER A 132 -2.50 28.59 -21.08
N PRO A 133 -1.75 27.64 -20.52
CA PRO A 133 -2.39 26.56 -19.78
C PRO A 133 -3.11 27.23 -18.61
N PRO A 134 -4.45 27.07 -18.43
CA PRO A 134 -4.98 27.19 -17.09
C PRO A 134 -4.20 26.14 -16.32
N ALA A 135 -3.40 26.58 -15.33
CA ALA A 135 -2.52 25.72 -14.56
C ALA A 135 -3.26 24.41 -14.29
N SER A 136 -2.84 23.38 -15.03
CA SER A 136 -3.39 22.06 -14.94
C SER A 136 -2.95 21.60 -13.57
N ASP A 137 -3.76 21.86 -12.56
CA ASP A 137 -3.70 21.16 -11.29
C ASP A 137 -4.25 19.73 -11.50
N THR A 138 -4.08 19.18 -12.70
CA THR A 138 -3.74 17.78 -12.86
C THR A 138 -2.48 17.57 -12.04
N LEU A 139 -2.65 17.01 -10.86
CA LEU A 139 -1.66 16.11 -10.29
C LEU A 139 -1.32 15.11 -11.41
N ILE A 140 -0.27 15.43 -12.19
CA ILE A 140 0.41 14.50 -13.08
C ILE A 140 1.22 13.60 -12.15
N ASN A 141 0.50 12.81 -11.39
CA ASN A 141 0.75 11.40 -11.27
C ASN A 141 -0.64 10.81 -11.30
N PRO A 142 -1.02 10.03 -12.32
CA PRO A 142 -1.97 8.98 -12.03
C PRO A 142 -1.33 8.22 -10.88
N ILE A 143 -1.86 8.40 -9.66
CA ILE A 143 -1.86 7.30 -8.71
C ILE A 143 -2.48 6.21 -9.56
N SER A 144 -1.63 5.28 -10.01
CA SER A 144 -1.96 4.23 -10.97
C SER A 144 -3.33 3.68 -10.64
N ASP A 145 -4.12 3.32 -11.65
CA ASP A 145 -5.46 2.71 -11.54
C ASP A 145 -5.57 1.51 -10.56
N ASP A 146 -4.45 1.08 -9.99
CA ASP A 146 -4.48 0.36 -8.74
C ASP A 146 -5.26 1.18 -7.70
N LEU A 147 -6.28 0.53 -7.15
CA LEU A 147 -6.73 0.78 -5.78
C LEU A 147 -5.53 1.26 -4.93
N ILE A 148 -5.78 2.05 -3.88
CA ILE A 148 -4.80 2.15 -2.79
C ILE A 148 -4.77 0.76 -2.12
N THR A 149 -4.08 -0.15 -2.79
CA THR A 149 -3.81 -1.53 -2.46
C THR A 149 -2.42 -1.41 -1.90
N TYR A 150 -2.38 -1.28 -0.58
CA TYR A 150 -1.13 -1.41 0.13
C TYR A 150 -0.48 -2.73 -0.25
N SER A 151 0.81 -2.66 -0.52
CA SER A 151 1.49 -3.75 -1.20
C SER A 151 1.45 -4.99 -0.29
N PRO A 152 0.87 -6.11 -0.75
CA PRO A 152 0.65 -7.28 0.10
C PRO A 152 1.98 -7.88 0.59
N ASP A 153 3.08 -7.60 -0.08
CA ASP A 153 4.44 -7.99 0.32
C ASP A 153 4.98 -7.23 1.57
N CYS A 154 4.31 -6.17 2.03
CA CYS A 154 4.71 -5.38 3.20
C CYS A 154 4.18 -5.96 4.51
N VAL A 155 4.66 -7.17 4.80
CA VAL A 155 4.47 -7.91 6.05
C VAL A 155 5.78 -8.02 6.83
N ILE A 156 5.72 -8.25 8.13
CA ILE A 156 6.88 -8.68 8.92
C ILE A 156 7.12 -10.18 8.68
N THR A 157 8.36 -10.52 8.35
CA THR A 157 8.84 -11.90 8.16
C THR A 157 9.89 -12.26 9.18
N TYR A 158 9.95 -13.53 9.55
CA TYR A 158 10.94 -14.10 10.46
C TYR A 158 11.56 -15.35 9.85
N SER A 159 12.88 -15.43 9.87
CA SER A 159 13.64 -16.63 9.51
C SER A 159 14.66 -16.96 10.60
N SER A 160 14.93 -18.24 10.78
CA SER A 160 15.89 -18.73 11.74
C SER A 160 16.58 -20.00 11.24
N ASN A 161 17.85 -20.13 11.59
CA ASN A 161 18.65 -21.30 11.31
C ASN A 161 19.24 -21.84 12.61
N SER A 162 18.77 -23.01 13.03
CA SER A 162 19.22 -23.68 14.25
C SER A 162 20.64 -24.23 14.16
N GLU A 163 21.16 -24.53 12.97
CA GLU A 163 22.51 -25.05 12.78
C GLU A 163 23.57 -23.98 13.02
N THR A 164 23.32 -22.77 12.52
CA THR A 164 24.21 -21.61 12.68
C THR A 164 23.90 -20.79 13.93
N GLY A 165 22.77 -21.06 14.59
CA GLY A 165 22.29 -20.24 15.72
C GLY A 165 22.03 -18.81 15.29
N SER A 166 21.32 -18.62 14.16
CA SER A 166 21.02 -17.30 13.62
C SER A 166 19.53 -17.07 13.38
N TYR A 167 19.14 -15.80 13.37
CA TYR A 167 17.80 -15.35 13.04
C TYR A 167 17.83 -13.98 12.37
N GLU A 168 16.76 -13.72 11.64
CA GLU A 168 16.52 -12.49 10.91
C GLU A 168 15.01 -12.15 10.94
N LEU A 169 14.71 -10.88 11.15
CA LEU A 169 13.41 -10.28 10.93
C LEU A 169 13.54 -9.29 9.80
N SER A 170 12.63 -9.31 8.82
CA SER A 170 12.61 -8.32 7.75
C SER A 170 11.21 -7.75 7.53
N VAL A 171 11.15 -6.49 7.06
CA VAL A 171 9.88 -5.83 6.75
C VAL A 171 10.01 -4.84 5.60
N CYS A 172 8.98 -4.75 4.77
CA CYS A 172 8.86 -3.62 3.85
C CYS A 172 8.27 -2.39 4.54
N LEU A 173 8.91 -1.23 4.32
CA LEU A 173 8.41 0.09 4.68
C LEU A 173 7.80 0.76 3.44
N GLU A 174 6.57 1.25 3.54
CA GLU A 174 5.80 1.76 2.39
C GLU A 174 5.90 3.28 2.22
N SER A 175 6.11 3.99 3.32
CA SER A 175 6.14 5.44 3.35
C SER A 175 7.37 5.98 2.63
N GLY A 176 7.17 7.07 1.88
CA GLY A 176 8.27 7.83 1.30
C GLY A 176 9.28 8.35 2.35
N PHE A 177 8.83 8.55 3.59
CA PHE A 177 9.67 9.04 4.70
C PHE A 177 10.66 8.00 5.22
N PHE A 178 10.32 6.71 5.14
CA PHE A 178 11.15 5.62 5.66
C PHE A 178 11.90 4.85 4.56
N ARG A 179 11.77 5.27 3.30
CA ARG A 179 12.49 4.68 2.16
C ARG A 179 14.00 4.62 2.37
N SER A 180 14.59 5.63 3.03
CA SER A 180 16.03 5.69 3.32
C SER A 180 16.48 4.77 4.46
N LYS A 181 15.54 4.20 5.23
CA LYS A 181 15.83 3.19 6.26
C LYS A 181 16.00 1.79 5.66
N LYS A 182 15.50 1.56 4.45
CA LYS A 182 15.82 0.38 3.64
C LYS A 182 17.29 0.51 3.26
N LYS A 183 18.15 -0.31 3.87
CA LYS A 183 19.56 -0.35 3.53
C LYS A 183 19.85 -1.74 3.03
N TRP A 184 20.78 -1.86 2.09
CA TRP A 184 21.38 -3.13 1.75
C TRP A 184 22.17 -3.63 2.95
N ASP A 185 21.67 -4.67 3.60
CA ASP A 185 22.21 -5.30 4.80
C ASP A 185 22.70 -6.74 4.57
N GLY A 186 22.35 -7.34 3.42
CA GLY A 186 22.77 -8.68 3.01
C GLY A 186 21.61 -9.43 2.38
N GLY A 187 21.75 -10.74 2.18
CA GLY A 187 20.58 -11.60 1.91
C GLY A 187 19.95 -11.46 0.52
N ASN A 188 18.65 -11.77 0.45
CA ASN A 188 17.92 -11.98 -0.79
C ASN A 188 16.84 -10.90 -1.02
N ASP A 189 16.80 -9.88 -0.16
CA ASP A 189 15.69 -8.96 0.01
C ASP A 189 16.10 -7.51 0.26
N ASP A 190 17.02 -7.03 -0.59
CA ASP A 190 17.68 -5.71 -0.65
C ASP A 190 16.82 -4.43 -0.47
N ASN A 191 15.50 -4.56 -0.39
CA ASN A 191 14.53 -3.46 -0.26
C ASN A 191 13.71 -3.49 1.03
N ARG A 192 14.11 -4.30 2.01
CA ARG A 192 13.46 -4.44 3.31
C ARG A 192 14.34 -3.80 4.40
N TYR A 193 13.74 -3.60 5.56
CA TYR A 193 14.44 -3.21 6.77
C TYR A 193 14.61 -4.46 7.61
N GLU A 194 15.85 -4.80 7.95
CA GLU A 194 16.17 -6.05 8.62
C GLU A 194 16.79 -5.84 10.00
N VAL A 195 16.53 -6.81 10.88
CA VAL A 195 17.07 -6.88 12.25
C VAL A 195 17.33 -8.33 12.59
N GLY A 196 18.54 -8.64 13.05
CA GLY A 196 18.93 -10.01 13.35
C GLY A 196 20.38 -10.10 13.79
N ASN A 197 20.84 -11.32 14.07
CA ASN A 197 22.26 -11.60 14.26
C ASN A 197 22.93 -12.14 12.98
N ASP A 198 22.15 -12.49 11.96
CA ASP A 198 22.62 -12.75 10.59
C ASP A 198 21.58 -12.18 9.61
N LEU A 199 21.99 -11.24 8.76
CA LEU A 199 21.13 -10.51 7.80
C LEU A 199 21.27 -11.10 6.39
N ARG A 200 21.48 -12.41 6.32
CA ARG A 200 21.70 -13.16 5.07
C ARG A 200 20.76 -14.35 4.96
N LEU A 201 19.79 -14.46 5.86
CA LEU A 201 18.77 -15.49 5.79
C LEU A 201 17.80 -15.12 4.68
N ASN A 202 17.17 -16.13 4.10
CA ASN A 202 16.12 -15.86 3.11
C ASN A 202 14.84 -15.49 3.85
N THR A 203 14.47 -14.21 3.82
CA THR A 203 13.20 -13.70 4.35
C THR A 203 12.28 -13.14 3.26
N SER A 204 12.54 -13.53 2.00
CA SER A 204 11.78 -13.08 0.85
C SER A 204 10.29 -13.44 0.91
N VAL A 205 9.48 -12.54 0.35
CA VAL A 205 8.02 -12.65 0.28
C VAL A 205 7.62 -12.64 -1.19
N TYR A 206 6.69 -13.52 -1.53
CA TYR A 206 6.15 -13.65 -2.88
C TYR A 206 4.62 -13.47 -2.84
N ILE A 207 4.08 -12.87 -3.89
CA ILE A 207 2.64 -12.74 -4.09
C ILE A 207 2.25 -13.74 -5.17
N ASP A 208 1.33 -14.65 -4.86
CA ASP A 208 0.83 -15.62 -5.84
C ASP A 208 -0.20 -14.99 -6.81
N VAL A 209 -0.61 -15.77 -7.81
CA VAL A 209 -1.60 -15.35 -8.83
C VAL A 209 -2.99 -14.99 -8.26
N ASN A 210 -3.26 -15.33 -7.00
CA ASN A 210 -4.51 -15.03 -6.28
C ASN A 210 -4.33 -13.87 -5.27
N ASN A 211 -3.24 -13.10 -5.36
CA ASN A 211 -2.86 -12.05 -4.40
C ASN A 211 -2.65 -12.56 -2.96
N LYS A 212 -2.39 -13.86 -2.78
CA LYS A 212 -2.04 -14.41 -1.47
C LYS A 212 -0.56 -14.24 -1.22
N ILE A 213 -0.25 -13.75 -0.03
CA ILE A 213 1.11 -13.55 0.44
C ILE A 213 1.66 -14.90 0.90
N THR A 214 2.79 -15.31 0.31
CA THR A 214 3.57 -16.48 0.72
C THR A 214 5.02 -16.06 0.95
N SER A 215 5.78 -16.91 1.63
CA SER A 215 7.19 -16.69 1.94
C SER A 215 8.02 -17.89 1.50
N SER A 216 9.35 -17.78 1.57
CA SER A 216 10.24 -18.95 1.46
C SER A 216 9.91 -20.02 2.51
N GLU A 217 10.23 -21.29 2.22
CA GLU A 217 9.85 -22.46 3.04
C GLU A 217 10.22 -22.33 4.53
N ASN A 218 11.36 -21.70 4.83
CA ASN A 218 11.86 -21.52 6.20
C ASN A 218 11.61 -20.10 6.74
N THR A 219 10.51 -19.47 6.30
CA THR A 219 10.19 -18.09 6.70
C THR A 219 8.75 -18.03 7.18
N SER A 220 8.56 -17.52 8.39
CA SER A 220 7.26 -17.27 8.99
C SER A 220 6.78 -15.86 8.65
N ILE A 221 5.50 -15.72 8.27
CA ILE A 221 4.84 -14.42 8.17
C ILE A 221 4.14 -14.13 9.50
N ILE A 222 4.41 -12.97 10.09
CA ILE A 222 3.83 -12.56 11.37
C ILE A 222 2.44 -11.94 11.11
N LYS A 223 1.39 -12.74 11.36
CA LYS A 223 -0.01 -12.40 11.15
C LYS A 223 -0.76 -12.06 12.43
#